data_AF-A0A3N5IPQ2-F1
#
_entry.id   AF-A0A3N5IPQ2-F1
#
_cell.length_a   1.000
_cell.length_b   1.000
_cell.length_c   1.000
_cell.angle_alpha   90.00
_cell.angle_beta   90.00
_cell.angle_gamma   90.00
#
_symmetry.space_group_name_H-M   'P 1'
#
loop_
_entity.id
_entity.type
_entity.pdbx_description
1 polymer ?
#
loop_
_entity_poly.entity_id
_entity_poly.type
_entity_poly.pdbx_seq_one_letter_code
_entity_poly.pdbx_strand_id
1 'polypeptide(L)'
;MTGKNVPSHNVLGTRPDWDTYFLDIVELVSRRSTCLRRAVGAGLVRDRRILATGYNGAPSKLEHCLDIGCLREQLNVPSGERHELCRGLHAEQNVIIQAALHGVITKGSTLYCTNH
;
A
#
# COMPACT_ATOMS: atom_id res chain seq x y z
N MET A 1 -4.37 -48.16 7.54
CA MET A 1 -4.02 -47.54 6.25
C MET A 1 -5.28 -46.88 5.69
N THR A 2 -5.56 -45.64 6.11
CA THR A 2 -6.67 -44.86 5.54
C THR A 2 -6.05 -43.67 4.81
N GLY A 3 -5.98 -43.79 3.48
CA GLY A 3 -5.55 -42.69 2.62
C GLY A 3 -6.55 -41.56 2.75
N LYS A 4 -6.12 -40.44 3.34
CA LYS A 4 -6.90 -39.20 3.32
C LYS A 4 -6.85 -38.67 1.89
N ASN A 5 -7.99 -38.69 1.22
CA ASN A 5 -8.25 -37.89 0.02
C ASN A 5 -7.95 -36.43 0.35
N VAL A 6 -6.79 -35.94 -0.10
CA VAL A 6 -6.53 -34.51 -0.16
C VAL A 6 -7.36 -33.98 -1.33
N PRO A 7 -8.33 -33.10 -1.12
CA PRO A 7 -9.05 -32.50 -2.23
C PRO A 7 -8.04 -31.73 -3.08
N SER A 8 -7.97 -32.07 -4.36
CA SER A 8 -7.21 -31.35 -5.36
C SER A 8 -7.72 -29.90 -5.38
N HIS A 9 -6.94 -28.97 -4.82
CA HIS A 9 -7.20 -27.55 -4.97
C HIS A 9 -6.98 -27.16 -6.43
N ASN A 10 -8.02 -27.36 -7.24
CA ASN A 10 -8.11 -26.76 -8.55
C ASN A 10 -8.76 -25.38 -8.39
N VAL A 11 -7.96 -24.40 -7.99
CA VAL A 11 -8.32 -22.98 -8.06
C VAL A 11 -7.20 -22.25 -8.79
N LEU A 12 -6.96 -22.62 -10.04
CA LEU A 12 -6.16 -21.77 -10.92
C LEU A 12 -7.14 -20.84 -11.63
N GLY A 13 -7.44 -19.71 -10.98
CA GLY A 13 -8.03 -18.56 -11.66
C GLY A 13 -7.19 -18.24 -12.89
N THR A 14 -7.84 -17.73 -13.94
CA THR A 14 -7.16 -17.29 -15.16
C THR A 14 -5.99 -16.38 -14.81
N ARG A 15 -4.82 -16.60 -15.42
CA ARG A 15 -3.62 -15.80 -15.20
C ARG A 15 -3.97 -14.31 -15.34
N PRO A 16 -3.76 -13.47 -14.31
CA PRO A 16 -4.13 -12.06 -14.37
C PRO A 16 -3.30 -11.34 -15.43
N ASP A 17 -3.89 -10.30 -16.03
CA ASP A 17 -3.13 -9.31 -16.78
C ASP A 17 -2.21 -8.52 -15.83
N TRP A 18 -1.33 -7.70 -16.41
CA TRP A 18 -0.33 -6.99 -15.64
C TRP A 18 -0.91 -5.95 -14.68
N ASP A 19 -1.95 -5.23 -15.10
CA ASP A 19 -2.54 -4.19 -14.26
C ASP A 19 -3.26 -4.81 -13.07
N THR A 20 -4.04 -5.87 -13.31
CA THR A 20 -4.67 -6.65 -12.24
C THR A 20 -3.62 -7.19 -11.27
N TYR A 21 -2.54 -7.78 -11.78
CA TYR A 21 -1.45 -8.30 -10.93
C TYR A 21 -0.80 -7.22 -10.05
N PHE A 22 -0.53 -6.03 -10.59
CA PHE A 22 0.07 -4.95 -9.80
C PHE A 22 -0.93 -4.32 -8.82
N LEU A 23 -2.20 -4.22 -9.18
CA LEU A 23 -3.28 -3.76 -8.29
C LEU A 23 -3.45 -4.72 -7.10
N ASP A 24 -3.46 -6.03 -7.33
CA ASP A 24 -3.54 -7.05 -6.27
C ASP A 24 -2.34 -6.96 -5.31
N ILE A 25 -1.15 -6.66 -5.84
CA ILE A 25 0.05 -6.47 -5.00
C ILE A 25 -0.08 -5.22 -4.14
N VAL A 26 -0.50 -4.08 -4.69
CA VAL A 26 -0.62 -2.87 -3.88
C VAL A 26 -1.76 -2.95 -2.87
N GLU A 27 -2.80 -3.74 -3.16
CA GLU A 27 -3.83 -4.12 -2.19
C GLU A 27 -3.24 -4.96 -1.04
N LEU A 28 -2.32 -5.89 -1.31
CA LEU A 28 -1.60 -6.59 -0.24
C LEU A 28 -0.69 -5.64 0.56
N VAL A 29 -0.03 -4.71 -0.11
CA VAL A 29 0.83 -3.69 0.53
C VAL A 29 0.01 -2.78 1.46
N SER A 30 -1.21 -2.40 1.06
CA SER A 30 -2.10 -1.53 1.84
C SER A 30 -2.42 -2.10 3.23
N ARG A 31 -2.42 -3.43 3.38
CA ARG A 31 -2.67 -4.13 4.66
C ARG A 31 -1.65 -3.83 5.76
N ARG A 32 -0.49 -3.25 5.41
CA ARG A 32 0.50 -2.76 6.38
C ARG A 32 0.25 -1.32 6.83
N SER A 33 -0.76 -0.65 6.28
CA SER A 33 -1.15 0.70 6.68
C SER A 33 -1.37 0.79 8.19
N THR A 34 -0.94 1.92 8.74
CA THR A 34 -1.18 2.24 10.14
C THR A 34 -2.09 3.46 10.32
N CYS A 35 -2.82 3.83 9.27
CA CYS A 35 -3.80 4.91 9.30
C CYS A 35 -5.17 4.33 9.67
N LEU A 36 -5.88 4.96 10.60
CA LEU A 36 -7.21 4.52 11.03
C LEU A 36 -8.31 4.82 10.00
N ARG A 37 -8.10 5.86 9.17
CA ARG A 37 -9.12 6.35 8.22
C ARG A 37 -9.17 5.58 6.92
N ARG A 38 -8.00 5.20 6.38
CA ARG A 38 -7.84 4.58 5.05
C ARG A 38 -6.58 3.74 5.01
N ALA A 39 -6.68 2.51 4.53
CA ALA A 39 -5.53 1.68 4.23
C ALA A 39 -5.15 1.82 2.75
N VAL A 40 -4.09 2.57 2.45
CA VAL A 40 -3.64 2.84 1.08
C VAL A 40 -2.32 2.14 0.84
N GLY A 41 -2.20 1.44 -0.28
CA GLY A 41 -0.96 0.83 -0.77
C GLY A 41 -0.64 1.33 -2.17
N ALA A 42 0.65 1.45 -2.47
CA ALA A 42 1.14 1.92 -3.77
C ALA A 42 2.41 1.17 -4.19
N GLY A 43 2.64 1.12 -5.50
CA GLY A 43 3.75 0.41 -6.13
C GLY A 43 4.20 1.08 -7.41
N LEU A 44 5.49 1.37 -7.52
CA LEU A 44 6.11 1.93 -8.72
C LEU A 44 6.62 0.80 -9.61
N VAL A 45 6.24 0.81 -10.88
CA VAL A 45 6.55 -0.26 -11.83
C VAL A 45 7.21 0.31 -13.08
N ARG A 46 8.27 -0.33 -13.56
CA ARG A 46 8.84 -0.09 -14.89
C ARG A 46 9.24 -1.40 -15.53
N ASP A 47 8.98 -1.57 -16.82
CA ASP A 47 9.30 -2.79 -17.56
C ASP A 47 8.81 -4.06 -16.86
N ARG A 48 7.58 -4.00 -16.33
CA ARG A 48 6.89 -5.07 -15.57
C ARG A 48 7.65 -5.51 -14.31
N ARG A 49 8.47 -4.65 -13.73
CA ARG A 49 9.20 -4.87 -12.47
C ARG A 49 8.79 -3.83 -11.46
N ILE A 50 8.50 -4.27 -10.24
CA ILE A 50 8.27 -3.38 -9.11
C ILE A 50 9.62 -2.81 -8.68
N LEU A 51 9.68 -1.49 -8.63
CA LEU A 51 10.87 -0.71 -8.27
C LEU A 51 10.85 -0.29 -6.80
N ALA A 52 9.67 0.06 -6.30
CA ALA A 52 9.44 0.46 -4.92
C ALA A 52 7.96 0.24 -4.56
N THR A 53 7.69 0.03 -3.27
CA THR A 53 6.32 -0.04 -2.72
C THR A 53 6.21 0.88 -1.51
N GLY A 54 4.98 1.22 -1.15
CA GLY A 54 4.70 2.05 0.00
C GLY A 54 3.26 1.84 0.48
N TYR A 55 3.04 2.04 1.77
CA TYR A 55 1.72 2.13 2.37
C TYR A 55 1.63 3.42 3.18
N ASN A 56 0.43 3.93 3.45
CA ASN A 56 0.29 5.15 4.24
C ASN A 56 0.49 4.90 5.75
N GLY A 57 1.19 5.82 6.41
CA GLY A 57 1.57 5.68 7.81
C GLY A 57 2.49 6.80 8.29
N ALA A 58 2.70 6.88 9.60
CA ALA A 58 3.63 7.84 10.18
C ALA A 58 5.07 7.57 9.66
N PRO A 59 5.91 8.61 9.53
CA PRO A 59 7.33 8.46 9.22
C PRO A 59 8.02 7.46 10.17
N SER A 60 9.07 6.81 9.67
CA SER A 60 9.83 5.84 10.46
C SER A 60 10.30 6.46 11.79
N LYS A 61 10.19 5.66 12.87
CA LYS A 61 10.55 6.04 14.25
C LYS A 61 9.59 7.01 14.95
N LEU A 62 8.46 7.36 14.32
CA LEU A 62 7.36 8.05 14.98
C LEU A 62 6.23 7.07 15.31
N GLU A 63 5.48 7.35 16.37
CA GLU A 63 4.33 6.53 16.75
C GLU A 63 3.25 6.52 15.66
N HIS A 64 2.56 5.40 15.51
CA HIS A 64 1.54 5.25 14.48
C HIS A 64 0.16 5.67 14.99
N CYS A 65 -0.77 5.98 14.07
CA CYS A 65 -2.16 6.26 14.47
C CYS A 65 -2.81 5.05 15.15
N LEU A 66 -2.35 3.83 14.86
CA LEU A 66 -2.78 2.61 15.56
C LEU A 66 -2.44 2.64 17.06
N ASP A 67 -1.36 3.31 17.44
CA ASP A 67 -0.86 3.31 18.82
C ASP A 67 -1.47 4.46 19.64
N ILE A 68 -1.59 5.65 19.04
CA ILE A 68 -1.94 6.89 19.76
C ILE A 68 -3.23 7.57 19.25
N GLY A 69 -3.91 6.96 18.28
CA GLY A 69 -5.12 7.51 17.67
C GLY A 69 -4.85 8.52 16.54
N CYS A 70 -5.93 9.02 15.95
CA CYS A 70 -5.91 9.96 14.83
C CYS A 70 -6.60 11.27 15.19
N LEU A 71 -5.85 12.37 15.26
CA LEU A 71 -6.41 13.70 15.56
C LEU A 71 -7.49 14.12 14.54
N ARG A 72 -7.31 13.74 13.27
CA ARG A 72 -8.29 14.04 12.22
C ARG A 72 -9.60 13.27 12.39
N GLU A 73 -9.60 12.09 12.99
CA GLU A 73 -10.85 11.37 13.33
C GLU A 73 -11.51 12.01 14.55
N GLN A 74 -10.73 12.27 15.61
CA GLN A 74 -11.22 12.88 16.84
C GLN A 74 -11.92 14.23 16.60
N LEU A 75 -11.41 15.01 15.64
CA LEU A 75 -11.95 16.31 15.27
C LEU A 75 -12.96 16.26 14.10
N ASN A 76 -13.35 15.08 13.63
CA ASN A 76 -14.26 14.88 12.48
C ASN A 76 -13.85 15.68 11.23
N VAL A 77 -12.55 15.74 10.93
CA VAL A 77 -12.02 16.52 9.80
C VAL A 77 -12.42 15.85 8.47
N PRO A 78 -13.07 16.57 7.53
CA PRO A 78 -13.41 16.04 6.21
C PRO A 78 -12.19 15.55 5.41
N SER A 79 -12.46 14.71 4.40
CA SER A 79 -11.43 14.33 3.43
C SER A 79 -10.99 15.54 2.62
N GLY A 80 -9.70 15.66 2.28
CA GLY A 80 -9.18 16.78 1.51
C GLY A 80 -8.91 18.06 2.32
N GLU A 81 -9.25 18.10 3.60
CA GLU A 81 -9.06 19.25 4.47
C GLU A 81 -8.00 19.02 5.56
N ARG A 82 -7.45 20.11 6.11
CA ARG A 82 -6.56 20.15 7.27
C ARG A 82 -5.47 19.07 7.28
N HIS A 83 -4.70 19.01 6.19
CA HIS A 83 -3.63 18.02 6.01
C HIS A 83 -2.51 18.16 7.03
N GLU A 84 -2.28 19.37 7.54
CA GLU A 84 -1.34 19.68 8.62
C GLU A 84 -1.64 18.95 9.94
N LEU A 85 -2.88 18.46 10.13
CA LEU A 85 -3.25 17.63 11.28
C LEU A 85 -2.96 16.13 11.06
N CYS A 86 -2.58 15.72 9.84
CA CYS A 86 -2.23 14.35 9.52
C CYS A 86 -0.75 14.10 9.80
N ARG A 87 -0.45 13.13 10.67
CA ARG A 87 0.93 12.65 10.89
C ARG A 87 1.40 11.65 9.83
N GLY A 88 0.45 11.06 9.09
CA GLY A 88 0.74 10.01 8.12
C GLY A 88 1.16 10.58 6.78
N LEU A 89 2.22 10.00 6.21
CA LEU A 89 2.54 10.14 4.79
C LEU A 89 1.63 9.24 3.97
N HIS A 90 1.33 9.69 2.76
CA HIS A 90 0.59 8.92 1.77
C HIS A 90 1.44 7.75 1.24
N ALA A 91 0.79 6.70 0.72
CA ALA A 91 1.48 5.53 0.20
C ALA A 91 2.38 5.90 -0.99
N GLU A 92 1.87 6.76 -1.86
CA GLU A 92 2.52 7.31 -3.05
C GLU A 92 3.77 8.11 -2.67
N GLN A 93 3.71 8.88 -1.57
CA GLN A 93 4.86 9.62 -1.05
C GLN A 93 5.93 8.65 -0.54
N ASN A 94 5.53 7.61 0.20
CA ASN A 94 6.45 6.59 0.68
C ASN A 94 7.13 5.82 -0.45
N VAL A 95 6.44 5.57 -1.57
CA VAL A 95 7.04 5.00 -2.79
C VAL A 95 8.16 5.90 -3.34
N ILE A 96 7.91 7.21 -3.46
CA ILE A 96 8.90 8.16 -4.00
C ILE A 96 10.09 8.30 -3.05
N ILE A 97 9.84 8.36 -1.74
CA ILE A 97 10.89 8.46 -0.72
C ILE A 97 11.77 7.19 -0.74
N GLN A 98 11.17 6.01 -0.82
CA GLN A 98 11.90 4.74 -0.95
C GLN A 98 12.76 4.70 -2.21
N ALA A 99 12.21 5.13 -3.35
CA ALA A 99 12.97 5.20 -4.59
C ALA A 99 14.16 6.17 -4.46
N ALA A 100 13.96 7.34 -3.85
CA ALA A 100 15.03 8.31 -3.62
C ALA A 100 16.12 7.78 -2.67
N LEU A 101 15.71 7.16 -1.55
CA LEU A 101 16.62 6.58 -0.56
C LEU A 101 17.56 5.53 -1.16
N HIS A 102 17.05 4.75 -2.13
CA HIS A 102 17.78 3.67 -2.79
C HIS A 102 18.39 4.06 -4.14
N GLY A 103 18.31 5.33 -4.55
CA GLY A 103 18.88 5.78 -5.83
C GLY A 103 18.17 5.20 -7.06
N VAL A 104 16.87 4.88 -6.94
CA VAL A 104 16.06 4.29 -8.01
C VAL A 104 15.43 5.39 -8.85
N ILE A 105 15.75 5.42 -10.14
CA ILE A 105 15.18 6.38 -11.10
C ILE A 105 13.70 6.09 -11.31
N THR A 106 12.84 7.05 -10.97
CA THR A 106 11.38 6.94 -11.12
C THR A 106 10.87 7.35 -12.50
N LYS A 107 11.66 8.12 -13.27
CA LYS A 107 11.25 8.58 -14.61
C LYS A 107 10.89 7.41 -15.53
N GLY A 108 9.77 7.55 -16.24
CA GLY A 108 9.24 6.54 -17.17
C GLY A 108 8.58 5.33 -16.49
N SER A 109 8.24 5.44 -15.21
CA SER A 109 7.57 4.38 -14.45
C SER A 109 6.06 4.68 -14.31
N THR A 110 5.27 3.64 -14.08
CA THR A 110 3.84 3.70 -13.77
C THR A 110 3.63 3.47 -12.27
N LEU A 111 2.79 4.29 -11.63
CA LEU A 111 2.41 4.11 -10.23
C LEU A 111 1.03 3.45 -10.15
N TYR A 112 0.95 2.30 -9.48
CA TYR A 112 -0.31 1.68 -9.08
C TYR A 112 -0.61 2.07 -7.63
N CYS A 113 -1.87 2.37 -7.32
CA CYS A 113 -2.29 2.80 -5.98
C CYS A 113 -3.70 2.29 -5.71
N THR A 114 -3.97 1.87 -4.48
CA THR A 114 -5.34 1.57 -4.04
C THR A 114 -6.12 2.87 -3.85
N ASN A 115 -7.45 2.80 -4.04
CA ASN A 115 -8.34 3.91 -3.79
C ASN A 115 -9.54 3.39 -3.00
N HIS A 116 -9.67 3.83 -1.76
CA HIS A 116 -10.78 3.49 -0.85
C HIS A 116 -11.35 4.77 -0.23
#